data_AF-A0A924KJE8-F1
#
_entry.id   AF-A0A924KJE8-F1
#
_cell.length_a   1.000
_cell.length_b   1.000
_cell.length_c   1.000
_cell.angle_alpha   90.00
_cell.angle_beta   90.00
_cell.angle_gamma   90.00
#
_symmetry.space_group_name_H-M   'P 1'
#
loop_
_entity.id
_entity.type
_entity.pdbx_description
1 polymer ?
#
loop_
_entity_poly.entity_id
_entity_poly.type
_entity_poly.pdbx_seq_one_letter_code
_entity_poly.pdbx_strand_id
1 'polypeptide(L)'
;MFLLFEEAGKFMAGRVLSEADVSSQVELDSGKRVKVKAANALIKFEKPSPAEFVAQAQRLSAGIELEMAWEFAPEEEFGFADLARDYFSASAPLSEQAAMLFKLFESPHYFRRAGKGRFRKAPADIIALALAAIEKRRLLADQITQWAKDLGEGICPVPVQDQLYKILFKPDKNAPEYKAVVEASRATHIAPLEL
;
A
#
# COMPACT_ATOMS: atom_id res chain seq x y z
N MET A 1 -18.42 12.03 -18.85
CA MET A 1 -17.21 12.45 -18.14
C MET A 1 -17.19 11.84 -16.74
N PHE A 2 -16.08 11.19 -16.42
CA PHE A 2 -15.75 10.60 -15.13
C PHE A 2 -14.51 11.28 -14.55
N LEU A 3 -14.33 11.18 -13.24
CA LEU A 3 -13.20 11.76 -12.51
C LEU A 3 -12.60 10.73 -11.54
N LEU A 4 -11.29 10.49 -11.65
CA LEU A 4 -10.47 9.89 -10.61
C LEU A 4 -9.95 11.02 -9.71
N PHE A 5 -10.10 10.86 -8.40
CA PHE A 5 -9.69 11.83 -7.40
C PHE A 5 -9.19 11.15 -6.12
N GLU A 6 -8.47 11.90 -5.29
CA GLU A 6 -8.03 11.44 -3.98
C GLU A 6 -8.84 12.09 -2.86
N GLU A 7 -9.43 11.27 -1.99
CA GLU A 7 -10.13 11.71 -0.79
C GLU A 7 -9.59 10.97 0.44
N ALA A 8 -9.12 11.72 1.44
CA ALA A 8 -8.57 11.19 2.70
C ALA A 8 -7.54 10.05 2.51
N GLY A 9 -6.64 10.18 1.51
CA GLY A 9 -5.61 9.18 1.24
C GLY A 9 -6.10 7.93 0.50
N LYS A 10 -7.31 7.97 -0.09
CA LYS A 10 -7.85 6.90 -0.92
C LYS A 10 -8.20 7.43 -2.31
N PHE A 11 -7.96 6.61 -3.33
CA PHE A 11 -8.41 6.93 -4.68
C PHE A 11 -9.85 6.48 -4.89
N MET A 12 -10.64 7.36 -5.45
CA MET A 12 -12.04 7.12 -5.79
C MET A 12 -12.31 7.62 -7.19
N ALA A 13 -13.24 6.97 -7.88
CA ALA A 13 -13.67 7.39 -9.21
C ALA A 13 -15.20 7.45 -9.28
N GLY A 14 -15.72 8.36 -10.09
CA GLY A 14 -17.17 8.52 -10.24
C GLY A 14 -17.55 9.43 -11.40
N ARG A 15 -18.86 9.59 -11.62
CA ARG A 15 -19.45 10.41 -12.69
C ARG A 15 -19.52 11.87 -12.28
N VAL A 16 -18.99 12.76 -13.12
CA VAL A 16 -19.13 14.21 -12.92
C VAL A 16 -20.57 14.60 -13.27
N LEU A 17 -21.31 15.15 -12.30
CA LEU A 17 -22.66 15.67 -12.46
C LEU A 17 -22.66 17.15 -12.83
N SER A 18 -21.81 17.92 -12.17
CA SER A 18 -21.62 19.35 -12.42
C SER A 18 -20.18 19.75 -12.09
N GLU A 19 -19.71 20.82 -12.72
CA GLU A 19 -18.37 21.35 -12.51
C GLU A 19 -18.43 22.87 -12.32
N ALA A 20 -17.67 23.36 -11.35
CA ALA A 20 -17.46 24.77 -11.04
C ALA A 20 -15.96 25.03 -10.87
N ASP A 21 -15.55 26.30 -10.89
CA ASP A 21 -14.14 26.71 -10.95
C ASP A 21 -13.24 26.06 -9.89
N VAL A 22 -13.76 25.83 -8.68
CA VAL A 22 -12.99 25.29 -7.54
C VAL A 22 -13.38 23.88 -7.13
N SER A 23 -14.39 23.28 -7.77
CA SER A 23 -14.89 21.96 -7.38
C SER A 23 -15.80 21.30 -8.41
N SER A 24 -15.81 19.97 -8.42
CA SER A 24 -16.76 19.15 -9.18
C SER A 24 -17.70 18.39 -8.24
N GLN A 25 -18.97 18.24 -8.64
CA GLN A 25 -19.90 17.31 -7.99
C GLN A 25 -19.81 15.95 -8.67
N VAL A 26 -19.43 14.92 -7.92
CA VAL A 26 -19.19 13.57 -8.44
C VAL A 26 -20.13 12.57 -7.77
N GLU A 27 -20.78 11.73 -8.57
CA GLU A 27 -21.58 10.59 -8.11
C GLU A 27 -20.75 9.31 -8.18
N LEU A 28 -20.66 8.61 -7.05
CA LEU A 28 -19.97 7.33 -6.93
C LEU A 28 -20.89 6.18 -7.32
N ASP A 29 -20.31 5.01 -7.58
CA ASP A 29 -21.07 3.80 -7.92
C ASP A 29 -22.05 3.35 -6.80
N SER A 30 -21.83 3.79 -5.57
CA SER A 30 -22.77 3.59 -4.45
C SER A 30 -24.01 4.51 -4.50
N GLY A 31 -24.08 5.43 -5.46
CA GLY A 31 -25.07 6.52 -5.52
C GLY A 31 -24.75 7.70 -4.60
N LYS A 32 -23.70 7.61 -3.77
CA LYS A 32 -23.26 8.73 -2.92
C LYS A 32 -22.70 9.85 -3.78
N ARG A 33 -23.13 11.08 -3.51
CA ARG A 33 -22.60 12.30 -4.15
C ARG A 33 -21.55 12.96 -3.26
N VAL A 34 -20.42 13.33 -3.86
CA VAL A 34 -19.27 13.93 -3.19
C VAL A 34 -18.89 15.22 -3.92
N LYS A 35 -18.54 16.26 -3.16
CA LYS A 35 -17.96 17.49 -3.71
C LYS A 35 -16.44 17.37 -3.70
N VAL A 36 -15.84 17.28 -4.88
CA VAL A 36 -14.39 17.11 -5.06
C VAL A 36 -13.78 18.49 -5.33
N LYS A 37 -12.82 18.93 -4.51
CA LYS A 37 -12.05 20.16 -4.77
C LYS A 37 -11.16 19.97 -5.99
N ALA A 38 -10.94 21.02 -6.77
CA ALA A 38 -10.07 20.96 -7.96
C ALA A 38 -8.66 20.42 -7.63
N ALA A 39 -8.10 20.77 -6.46
CA ALA A 39 -6.81 20.27 -5.99
C ALA A 39 -6.75 18.74 -5.75
N ASN A 40 -7.91 18.07 -5.62
CA ASN A 40 -7.99 16.62 -5.41
C ASN A 40 -8.30 15.86 -6.70
N ALA A 41 -8.66 16.56 -7.78
CA ALA A 41 -8.91 15.97 -9.09
C ALA A 41 -7.59 15.50 -9.70
N LEU A 42 -7.56 14.27 -10.22
CA LEU A 42 -6.33 13.66 -10.75
C LEU A 42 -6.44 13.36 -12.24
N ILE A 43 -7.46 12.60 -12.65
CA ILE A 43 -7.64 12.18 -14.04
C ILE A 43 -9.11 12.33 -14.43
N LYS A 44 -9.38 13.08 -15.50
CA LYS A 44 -10.68 13.10 -16.19
C LYS A 44 -10.66 12.11 -17.35
N PHE A 45 -11.72 11.33 -17.50
CA PHE A 45 -11.83 10.31 -18.55
C PHE A 45 -13.29 10.09 -18.96
N GLU A 46 -13.54 9.48 -20.12
CA GLU A 46 -14.91 9.25 -20.62
C GLU A 46 -15.33 7.79 -20.61
N LYS A 47 -14.39 6.87 -20.79
CA LYS A 47 -14.54 5.42 -20.81
C LYS A 47 -13.24 4.78 -20.30
N PRO A 48 -13.26 3.54 -19.78
CA PRO A 48 -14.42 2.71 -19.44
C PRO A 48 -15.18 3.25 -18.22
N SER A 49 -16.08 2.46 -17.61
CA SER A 49 -16.74 2.87 -16.37
C SER A 49 -15.72 3.12 -15.25
N PRO A 50 -16.03 3.93 -14.22
CA PRO A 50 -15.10 4.22 -13.13
C PRO A 50 -14.51 2.98 -12.44
N ALA A 51 -15.35 1.99 -12.12
CA ALA A 51 -14.89 0.73 -11.52
C ALA A 51 -13.94 -0.05 -12.45
N GLU A 52 -14.27 -0.16 -13.73
CA GLU A 52 -13.43 -0.86 -14.70
C GLU A 52 -12.09 -0.15 -14.90
N PHE A 53 -12.09 1.19 -14.96
CA PHE A 53 -10.88 2.01 -15.10
C PHE A 53 -9.95 1.81 -13.90
N VAL A 54 -10.49 1.88 -12.68
CA VAL A 54 -9.70 1.65 -11.45
C VAL A 54 -9.16 0.23 -11.41
N ALA A 55 -9.99 -0.78 -11.71
CA ALA A 55 -9.57 -2.17 -11.72
C ALA A 55 -8.48 -2.46 -12.78
N GLN A 56 -8.59 -1.85 -13.97
CA GLN A 56 -7.58 -1.94 -15.02
C GLN A 56 -6.26 -1.30 -14.58
N ALA A 57 -6.31 -0.08 -14.04
CA ALA A 57 -5.12 0.62 -13.55
C ALA A 57 -4.44 -0.12 -12.40
N GLN A 58 -5.20 -0.74 -11.49
CA GLN A 58 -4.66 -1.59 -10.43
C GLN A 58 -3.95 -2.83 -10.98
N ARG A 59 -4.53 -3.51 -11.97
CA ARG A 59 -3.86 -4.65 -12.63
C ARG A 59 -2.56 -4.23 -13.30
N LEU A 60 -2.54 -3.10 -13.99
CA LEU A 60 -1.34 -2.55 -14.61
C LEU A 60 -0.29 -2.15 -13.56
N SER A 61 -0.71 -1.55 -12.44
CA SER A 61 0.17 -1.14 -11.33
C SER A 61 0.95 -2.32 -10.75
N ALA A 62 0.32 -3.50 -10.67
CA ALA A 62 0.96 -4.72 -10.18
C ALA A 62 2.13 -5.16 -11.07
N GLY A 63 2.11 -4.84 -12.36
CA GLY A 63 3.19 -5.14 -13.31
C GLY A 63 4.28 -4.08 -13.40
N ILE A 64 4.20 -2.97 -12.66
CA ILE A 64 5.26 -1.96 -12.64
C ILE A 64 6.41 -2.45 -11.74
N GLU A 65 7.62 -2.41 -12.29
CA GLU A 65 8.86 -2.69 -11.57
C GLU A 65 9.31 -1.43 -10.84
N LEU A 66 9.40 -1.49 -9.51
CA LEU A 66 9.68 -0.31 -8.69
C LEU A 66 11.08 0.25 -8.89
N GLU A 67 12.07 -0.63 -9.00
CA GLU A 67 13.46 -0.24 -9.20
C GLU A 67 13.61 0.48 -10.53
N MET A 68 13.06 -0.08 -11.61
CA MET A 68 13.05 0.57 -12.93
C MET A 68 12.29 1.91 -12.92
N ALA A 69 11.11 1.96 -12.31
CA ALA A 69 10.37 3.23 -12.17
C ALA A 69 11.15 4.28 -11.37
N TRP A 70 11.97 3.87 -10.41
CA TRP A 70 12.82 4.75 -9.63
C TRP A 70 14.04 5.25 -10.43
N GLU A 71 14.62 4.41 -11.26
CA GLU A 71 15.73 4.78 -12.16
C GLU A 71 15.30 5.85 -13.17
N PHE A 72 14.10 5.72 -13.76
CA PHE A 72 13.55 6.72 -14.68
C PHE A 72 12.99 7.97 -13.99
N ALA A 73 12.81 7.95 -12.67
CA ALA A 73 12.25 9.08 -11.95
C ALA A 73 13.25 10.26 -11.87
N PRO A 74 12.78 11.50 -12.13
CA PRO A 74 13.58 12.71 -11.90
C PRO A 74 14.01 12.87 -10.42
N GLU A 75 15.14 13.55 -10.21
CA GLU A 75 15.61 13.95 -8.87
C GLU A 75 14.71 15.03 -8.22
N GLU A 76 14.15 15.88 -9.08
CA GLU A 76 13.21 16.95 -8.72
C GLU A 76 11.78 16.42 -8.57
N GLU A 77 10.87 17.28 -8.12
CA GLU A 77 9.45 16.90 -8.04
C GLU A 77 8.85 16.66 -9.43
N PHE A 78 8.14 15.54 -9.58
CA PHE A 78 7.53 15.13 -10.84
C PHE A 78 6.06 14.72 -10.68
N GLY A 79 5.33 14.73 -11.80
CA GLY A 79 3.95 14.25 -11.87
C GLY A 79 3.90 12.78 -12.25
N PHE A 80 2.89 12.05 -11.76
CA PHE A 80 2.70 10.63 -12.11
C PHE A 80 2.53 10.41 -13.63
N ALA A 81 1.92 11.36 -14.33
CA ALA A 81 1.69 11.27 -15.77
C ALA A 81 3.00 11.40 -16.57
N ASP A 82 3.95 12.20 -16.07
CA ASP A 82 5.25 12.39 -16.72
C ASP A 82 6.08 11.12 -16.60
N LEU A 83 6.20 10.57 -15.39
CA LEU A 83 6.90 9.31 -15.17
C LEU A 83 6.23 8.13 -15.90
N ALA A 84 4.89 8.13 -16.02
CA ALA A 84 4.20 7.11 -16.82
C ALA A 84 4.62 7.16 -18.29
N ARG A 85 4.87 8.35 -18.85
CA ARG A 85 5.32 8.49 -20.24
C ARG A 85 6.75 8.00 -20.43
N ASP A 86 7.61 8.25 -19.45
CA ASP A 86 9.00 7.79 -19.49
C ASP A 86 9.10 6.27 -19.28
N TYR A 87 8.26 5.70 -18.42
CA TYR A 87 8.27 4.27 -18.09
C TYR A 87 7.58 3.39 -19.15
N PHE A 88 6.39 3.79 -19.64
CA PHE A 88 5.60 2.97 -20.56
C PHE A 88 5.81 3.36 -22.02
N SER A 89 5.42 4.60 -22.36
CA SER A 89 5.54 5.16 -23.71
C SER A 89 5.18 6.64 -23.71
N ALA A 90 5.69 7.43 -24.66
CA ALA A 90 5.36 8.85 -24.79
C ALA A 90 3.84 9.14 -24.87
N SER A 91 3.04 8.18 -25.36
CA SER A 91 1.59 8.28 -25.47
C SER A 91 0.80 7.71 -24.28
N ALA A 92 1.48 7.25 -23.21
CA ALA A 92 0.93 6.48 -22.09
C ALA A 92 -0.57 6.78 -21.84
N PRO A 93 -1.50 5.85 -22.15
CA PRO A 93 -2.92 6.06 -21.94
C PRO A 93 -3.26 6.35 -20.48
N LEU A 94 -4.44 6.92 -20.24
CA LEU A 94 -4.88 7.31 -18.89
C LEU A 94 -4.88 6.13 -17.89
N SER A 95 -5.10 4.89 -18.36
CA SER A 95 -5.00 3.69 -17.53
C SER A 95 -3.57 3.42 -17.04
N GLU A 96 -2.56 3.67 -17.86
CA GLU A 96 -1.14 3.55 -17.48
C GLU A 96 -0.71 4.70 -16.57
N GLN A 97 -1.19 5.92 -16.82
CA GLN A 97 -0.96 7.05 -15.92
C GLN A 97 -1.57 6.81 -14.54
N ALA A 98 -2.80 6.27 -14.48
CA ALA A 98 -3.43 5.87 -13.23
C ALA A 98 -2.69 4.70 -12.55
N ALA A 99 -2.16 3.75 -13.33
CA ALA A 99 -1.35 2.64 -12.81
C ALA A 99 -0.07 3.16 -12.14
N MET A 100 0.65 4.06 -12.81
CA MET A 100 1.82 4.73 -12.25
C MET A 100 1.45 5.47 -10.96
N LEU A 101 0.39 6.27 -10.98
CA LEU A 101 -0.09 6.96 -9.79
C LEU A 101 -0.32 6.00 -8.61
N PHE A 102 -1.00 4.88 -8.82
CA PHE A 102 -1.26 3.89 -7.77
C PHE A 102 0.04 3.28 -7.24
N LYS A 103 0.94 2.90 -8.14
CA LYS A 103 2.23 2.31 -7.78
C LYS A 103 3.09 3.24 -6.93
N LEU A 104 3.20 4.51 -7.33
CA LEU A 104 3.94 5.53 -6.59
C LEU A 104 3.32 5.76 -5.20
N PHE A 105 1.99 5.78 -5.12
CA PHE A 105 1.26 6.02 -3.88
C PHE A 105 1.41 4.89 -2.85
N GLU A 106 1.47 3.64 -3.33
CA GLU A 106 1.63 2.42 -2.52
C GLU A 106 3.09 2.14 -2.14
N SER A 107 4.04 2.89 -2.70
CA SER A 107 5.49 2.66 -2.53
C SER A 107 6.20 3.84 -1.86
N PRO A 108 5.80 4.24 -0.62
CA PRO A 108 6.35 5.43 0.05
C PRO A 108 7.83 5.33 0.42
N HIS A 109 8.41 4.12 0.39
CA HIS A 109 9.83 3.87 0.61
C HIS A 109 10.67 4.20 -0.63
N TYR A 110 10.09 4.16 -1.84
CA TYR A 110 10.70 4.62 -3.08
C TYR A 110 10.33 6.06 -3.44
N PHE A 111 9.07 6.45 -3.21
CA PHE A 111 8.52 7.72 -3.69
C PHE A 111 7.81 8.49 -2.58
N ARG A 112 8.35 9.65 -2.25
CA ARG A 112 7.78 10.56 -1.24
C ARG A 112 6.73 11.45 -1.89
N ARG A 113 5.64 11.70 -1.17
CA ARG A 113 4.56 12.58 -1.65
C ARG A 113 4.98 14.04 -1.51
N ALA A 114 4.86 14.79 -2.61
CA ALA A 114 5.13 16.23 -2.68
C ALA A 114 3.85 17.05 -2.94
N GLY A 115 2.68 16.40 -2.93
CA GLY A 115 1.39 17.00 -3.24
C GLY A 115 0.45 15.98 -3.86
N LYS A 116 -0.73 16.44 -4.30
CA LYS A 116 -1.70 15.58 -4.99
C LYS A 116 -1.19 15.25 -6.39
N GLY A 117 -0.91 13.97 -6.63
CA GLY A 117 -0.31 13.51 -7.89
C GLY A 117 1.14 13.95 -8.12
N ARG A 118 1.81 14.46 -7.08
CA ARG A 118 3.20 14.93 -7.15
C ARG A 118 4.09 14.11 -6.23
N PHE A 119 5.25 13.72 -6.73
CA PHE A 119 6.16 12.81 -6.06
C PHE A 119 7.60 13.27 -6.19
N ARG A 120 8.44 12.78 -5.28
CA ARG A 120 9.89 12.89 -5.33
C ARG A 120 10.50 11.54 -5.00
N LYS A 121 11.50 11.11 -5.77
CA LYS A 121 12.15 9.82 -5.50
C LYS A 121 12.99 9.88 -4.23
N ALA A 122 13.06 8.77 -3.52
CA ALA A 122 13.87 8.62 -2.33
C ALA A 122 15.34 8.41 -2.72
N PRO A 123 16.30 8.90 -1.92
CA PRO A 123 17.71 8.57 -2.09
C PRO A 123 17.97 7.05 -1.98
N ALA A 124 18.98 6.56 -2.70
CA ALA A 124 19.30 5.13 -2.79
C ALA A 124 19.67 4.50 -1.44
N ASP A 125 20.37 5.23 -0.58
CA ASP A 125 20.71 4.81 0.79
C ASP A 125 19.46 4.63 1.65
N ILE A 126 18.48 5.52 1.52
CA ILE A 126 17.19 5.42 2.22
C ILE A 126 16.39 4.21 1.72
N ILE A 127 16.41 3.94 0.41
CA ILE A 127 15.75 2.76 -0.17
C ILE A 127 16.40 1.48 0.37
N ALA A 128 17.73 1.39 0.34
CA ALA A 128 18.46 0.21 0.84
C ALA A 128 18.13 -0.07 2.31
N LEU A 129 18.11 0.97 3.16
CA LEU A 129 17.72 0.84 4.56
C LEU A 129 16.26 0.40 4.72
N ALA A 130 15.35 0.96 3.92
CA ALA A 130 13.94 0.59 3.97
C ALA A 130 13.71 -0.87 3.54
N LEU A 131 14.36 -1.32 2.47
CA LEU A 131 14.28 -2.71 1.99
C LEU A 131 14.85 -3.69 3.02
N ALA A 132 16.01 -3.38 3.61
CA ALA A 132 16.58 -4.20 4.68
C ALA A 132 15.63 -4.30 5.89
N ALA A 133 14.97 -3.20 6.27
CA ALA A 133 14.00 -3.19 7.35
C ALA A 133 12.70 -3.95 7.01
N ILE A 134 12.26 -3.93 5.74
CA ILE A 134 11.12 -4.73 5.26
C ILE A 134 11.48 -6.21 5.33
N GLU A 135 12.64 -6.60 4.81
CA GLU A 135 13.09 -8.00 4.80
C GLU A 135 13.28 -8.55 6.22
N LYS A 136 13.90 -7.77 7.11
CA LYS A 136 14.03 -8.15 8.53
C LYS A 136 12.67 -8.37 9.19
N ARG A 137 11.68 -7.53 8.87
CA ARG A 137 10.30 -7.70 9.38
C ARG A 137 9.61 -8.94 8.79
N ARG A 138 9.85 -9.24 7.52
CA ARG A 138 9.35 -10.46 6.86
C ARG A 138 9.90 -11.71 7.54
N LEU A 139 11.22 -11.81 7.70
CA LEU A 139 11.86 -12.94 8.38
C LEU A 139 11.35 -13.13 9.81
N LEU A 140 11.16 -12.02 10.54
CA LEU A 140 10.61 -12.09 11.89
C LEU A 140 9.15 -12.57 11.91
N ALA A 141 8.33 -12.12 10.96
CA ALA A 141 6.95 -12.58 10.83
C ALA A 141 6.88 -14.07 10.48
N ASP A 142 7.67 -14.51 9.50
CA ASP A 142 7.78 -15.93 9.11
C ASP A 142 8.20 -16.79 10.31
N GLN A 143 9.16 -16.30 11.11
CA GLN A 143 9.61 -16.97 12.33
C GLN A 143 8.51 -17.08 13.40
N ILE A 144 7.74 -16.00 13.60
CA ILE A 144 6.60 -15.98 14.54
C ILE A 144 5.55 -16.99 14.09
N THR A 145 5.19 -17.01 12.81
CA THR A 145 4.22 -17.95 12.26
C THR A 145 4.70 -19.40 12.39
N GLN A 146 5.99 -19.66 12.15
CA GLN A 146 6.56 -21.00 12.35
C GLN A 146 6.47 -21.43 13.82
N TRP A 147 6.88 -20.58 14.76
CA TRP A 147 6.76 -20.89 16.19
C TRP A 147 5.32 -21.07 16.63
N ALA A 148 4.39 -20.28 16.09
CA ALA A 148 2.98 -20.42 16.40
C ALA A 148 2.43 -21.77 15.93
N LYS A 149 2.90 -22.25 14.77
CA LYS A 149 2.56 -23.58 14.27
C LYS A 149 3.14 -24.69 15.16
N ASP A 150 4.42 -24.61 15.51
CA ASP A 150 5.07 -25.60 16.37
C ASP A 150 4.34 -25.72 17.73
N LEU A 151 4.00 -24.58 18.34
CA LEU A 151 3.22 -24.53 19.58
C LEU A 151 1.83 -25.15 19.42
N GLY A 152 1.17 -24.91 18.29
CA GLY A 152 -0.12 -25.53 18.00
C GLY A 152 -0.05 -27.06 17.84
N GLU A 153 1.13 -27.59 17.51
CA GLU A 153 1.43 -29.03 17.44
C GLU A 153 1.93 -29.59 18.79
N GLY A 154 1.97 -28.77 19.86
CA GLY A 154 2.46 -29.15 21.19
C GLY A 154 4.00 -29.20 21.30
N ILE A 155 4.71 -28.59 20.34
CA ILE A 155 6.16 -28.48 20.31
C ILE A 155 6.54 -27.06 20.74
N CYS A 156 7.11 -26.91 21.94
CA CYS A 156 7.55 -25.60 22.42
C CYS A 156 8.94 -25.24 21.84
N PRO A 157 9.06 -24.20 20.99
CA PRO A 157 10.37 -23.78 20.46
C PRO A 157 11.27 -23.25 21.59
N VAL A 158 12.57 -23.56 21.53
CA VAL A 158 13.57 -23.13 22.55
C VAL A 158 13.49 -21.63 22.88
N PRO A 159 13.40 -20.70 21.90
CA PRO A 159 13.30 -19.27 22.21
C PRO A 159 12.06 -18.90 23.03
N VAL A 160 10.93 -19.59 22.79
CA VAL A 160 9.69 -19.40 23.56
C VAL A 160 9.85 -20.00 24.95
N GLN A 161 10.44 -21.20 25.05
CA GLN A 161 10.70 -21.88 26.31
C GLN A 161 11.57 -21.04 27.26
N ASP A 162 12.66 -20.46 26.74
CA ASP A 162 13.59 -19.62 27.52
C ASP A 162 12.91 -18.35 28.06
N GLN A 163 11.81 -17.92 27.44
CA GLN A 163 11.06 -16.73 27.82
C GLN A 163 9.70 -17.03 28.47
N LEU A 164 9.35 -18.30 28.73
CA LEU A 164 8.03 -18.73 29.18
C LEU A 164 7.53 -17.96 30.42
N TYR A 165 8.38 -17.77 31.43
CA TYR A 165 8.02 -17.00 32.62
C TYR A 165 7.65 -15.55 32.29
N LYS A 166 8.42 -14.88 31.42
CA LYS A 166 8.12 -13.51 31.01
C LYS A 166 6.83 -13.48 30.19
N ILE A 167 6.65 -14.41 29.26
CA ILE A 167 5.46 -14.52 28.41
C ILE A 167 4.18 -14.68 29.27
N LEU A 168 4.21 -15.53 30.30
CA LEU A 168 3.03 -15.82 31.12
C LEU A 168 2.75 -14.76 32.19
N PHE A 169 3.79 -14.20 32.82
CA PHE A 169 3.61 -13.37 34.02
C PHE A 169 4.01 -11.89 33.84
N LYS A 170 4.87 -11.56 32.87
CA LYS A 170 5.32 -10.18 32.58
C LYS A 170 5.51 -9.96 31.07
N PRO A 171 4.44 -10.11 30.26
CA PRO A 171 4.56 -10.19 28.81
C PRO A 171 5.04 -8.88 28.19
N ASP A 172 6.09 -8.98 27.37
CA ASP A 172 6.39 -7.96 26.37
C ASP A 172 5.55 -8.23 25.12
N LYS A 173 4.50 -7.41 24.92
CA LYS A 173 3.58 -7.55 23.79
C LYS A 173 4.25 -7.33 22.42
N ASN A 174 5.46 -6.77 22.40
CA ASN A 174 6.20 -6.53 21.17
C ASN A 174 7.16 -7.67 20.83
N ALA A 175 7.52 -8.49 21.82
CA ALA A 175 8.44 -9.60 21.64
C ALA A 175 7.88 -10.65 20.68
N PRO A 176 8.69 -11.18 19.76
CA PRO A 176 8.23 -12.16 18.78
C PRO A 176 7.77 -13.47 19.43
N GLU A 177 8.39 -13.88 20.54
CA GLU A 177 8.02 -15.10 21.28
C GLU A 177 6.61 -14.98 21.87
N TYR A 178 6.28 -13.82 22.46
CA TYR A 178 4.93 -13.56 22.97
C TYR A 178 3.90 -13.55 21.84
N LYS A 179 4.22 -12.93 20.70
CA LYS A 179 3.33 -12.88 19.53
C LYS A 179 3.03 -14.27 18.99
N ALA A 180 4.04 -15.15 18.93
CA ALA A 180 3.87 -16.53 18.49
C ALA A 180 2.89 -17.30 19.38
N VAL A 181 3.00 -17.16 20.71
CA VAL A 181 2.08 -17.80 21.67
C VAL A 181 0.65 -17.28 21.53
N VAL A 182 0.47 -15.97 21.33
CA VAL A 182 -0.85 -15.36 21.10
C VAL A 182 -1.47 -15.83 19.78
N GLU A 183 -0.65 -15.93 18.72
CA GLU A 183 -1.08 -16.42 17.41
C GLU A 183 -1.49 -17.89 17.48
N ALA A 184 -0.67 -18.74 18.10
CA ALA A 184 -0.97 -20.15 18.35
C ALA A 184 -2.26 -20.32 19.15
N SER A 185 -2.39 -19.64 20.28
CA SER A 185 -3.59 -19.70 21.15
C SER A 185 -4.86 -19.27 20.40
N ARG A 186 -4.75 -18.23 19.56
CA ARG A 186 -5.87 -17.80 18.70
C ARG A 186 -6.22 -18.85 17.64
N ALA A 187 -5.23 -19.51 17.05
CA ALA A 187 -5.44 -20.50 16.00
C ALA A 187 -6.01 -21.83 16.52
N THR A 188 -5.57 -22.29 17.69
CA THR A 188 -5.97 -23.59 18.26
C THR A 188 -7.10 -23.49 19.28
N HIS A 189 -7.42 -22.29 19.76
CA HIS A 189 -8.31 -22.06 20.91
C HIS A 189 -7.85 -22.72 22.22
N ILE A 190 -6.56 -23.04 22.33
CA ILE A 190 -5.95 -23.59 23.55
C ILE A 190 -5.37 -22.43 24.37
N ALA A 191 -5.44 -22.55 25.71
CA ALA A 191 -4.88 -21.54 26.59
C ALA A 191 -3.34 -21.48 26.44
N PRO A 192 -2.71 -20.30 26.53
CA PRO A 192 -1.25 -20.17 26.38
C PRO A 192 -0.37 -21.07 27.25
N LEU A 193 -0.88 -21.52 28.41
CA LEU A 193 -0.19 -22.43 29.31
C LEU A 193 -0.29 -23.90 28.88
N GLU A 194 -1.30 -24.22 28.06
CA GLU A 194 -1.64 -25.57 27.60
C GLU A 194 -1.15 -25.84 26.15
N LEU A 195 -0.56 -24.83 25.50
CA LEU A 195 0.21 -24.96 24.25
C LEU A 195 1.58 -25.57 24.53
#